data_AF-A0A2P0QLC8-F1
#
_entry.id   AF-A0A2P0QLC8-F1
#
_cell.length_a   1.000
_cell.length_b   1.000
_cell.length_c   1.000
_cell.angle_alpha   90.00
_cell.angle_beta   90.00
_cell.angle_gamma   90.00
#
_symmetry.space_group_name_H-M   'P 1'
#
loop_
_entity.id
_entity.type
_entity.pdbx_description
1 polymer ?
#
loop_
_entity_poly.entity_id
_entity_poly.type
_entity_poly.pdbx_seq_one_letter_code
_entity_poly.pdbx_strand_id
1 'polypeptide(L)'
;PEHLFVAAETKEEAMVMIAKLCMRPNDTSKGRAIKLTNYIDLHKRQFGTMPEDMYRYVRTMTDVPITMKGEITRHLKAHDWTENTIPDPTLLSRQVLKKER
;
A
#
# COMPACT_ATOMS: atom_id res chain seq x y z
N PRO A 1 0.77 9.85 -0.80
CA PRO A 1 0.40 9.33 -2.14
C PRO A 1 1.57 9.60 -3.09
N GLU A 2 1.71 8.82 -4.17
CA GLU A 2 2.78 9.00 -5.15
C GLU A 2 2.64 10.32 -5.92
N HIS A 3 1.40 10.71 -6.23
CA HIS A 3 1.08 11.96 -6.91
C HIS A 3 0.04 12.75 -6.11
N LEU A 4 0.13 14.08 -6.19
CA LEU A 4 -0.91 14.99 -5.70
C LEU A 4 -1.90 15.36 -6.81
N PHE A 5 -1.42 15.44 -8.05
CA PHE A 5 -2.21 15.72 -9.24
C PHE A 5 -1.62 14.97 -10.43
N VAL A 6 -2.43 14.18 -11.13
CA VAL A 6 -2.00 13.32 -12.23
C VAL A 6 -3.21 13.04 -13.13
N ALA A 7 -2.97 12.89 -14.44
CA ALA A 7 -3.98 12.46 -15.39
C ALA A 7 -3.91 10.94 -15.58
N ALA A 8 -5.08 10.31 -15.75
CA ALA A 8 -5.20 8.93 -16.20
C ALA A 8 -5.77 8.94 -17.62
N GLU A 9 -5.33 8.01 -18.46
CA GLU A 9 -5.76 7.89 -19.86
C GLU A 9 -7.17 7.28 -19.95
N THR A 10 -7.49 6.34 -19.05
CA THR A 10 -8.77 5.61 -19.05
C THR A 10 -9.46 5.64 -17.69
N LYS A 11 -10.77 5.37 -17.67
CA LYS A 11 -11.53 5.27 -16.41
C LYS A 11 -11.06 4.08 -15.56
N GLU A 12 -10.67 2.98 -16.20
CA GLU A 12 -10.15 1.77 -15.57
C GLU A 12 -8.85 2.06 -14.82
N GLU A 13 -7.93 2.76 -15.48
CA GLU A 13 -6.69 3.24 -14.87
C GLU A 13 -7.00 4.19 -13.70
N ALA A 14 -7.88 5.17 -13.91
CA ALA A 14 -8.27 6.12 -12.86
C ALA A 14 -8.82 5.39 -11.62
N MET A 15 -9.67 4.38 -11.79
CA MET A 15 -10.24 3.60 -10.67
C MET A 15 -9.15 2.90 -9.85
N VAL A 16 -8.19 2.26 -10.51
CA VAL A 16 -7.09 1.55 -9.85
C VAL A 16 -6.13 2.55 -9.19
N MET A 17 -5.82 3.66 -9.85
CA MET A 17 -5.00 4.75 -9.30
C MET A 17 -5.64 5.37 -8.06
N ILE A 18 -6.96 5.62 -8.04
CA ILE A 18 -7.66 6.16 -6.87
C ILE A 18 -7.48 5.23 -5.66
N ALA A 19 -7.63 3.91 -5.85
CA ALA A 19 -7.45 2.94 -4.77
C ALA A 19 -6.00 2.94 -4.24
N LYS A 20 -5.01 2.94 -5.14
CA LYS A 20 -3.58 3.02 -4.81
C LYS A 20 -3.25 4.31 -4.05
N LEU A 21 -3.73 5.46 -4.53
CA LEU A 21 -3.44 6.78 -3.97
C LEU A 21 -4.13 7.04 -2.63
N CYS A 22 -5.06 6.19 -2.19
CA CYS A 22 -5.66 6.26 -0.85
C CYS A 22 -4.75 5.68 0.26
N MET A 23 -3.65 5.00 -0.08
CA MET A 23 -2.69 4.50 0.91
C MET A 23 -2.03 5.64 1.67
N ARG A 24 -1.83 5.48 2.99
CA ARG A 24 -1.17 6.47 3.85
C ARG A 24 -0.08 5.81 4.71
N PRO A 25 1.05 6.49 4.98
CA PRO A 25 2.12 5.92 5.81
C PRO A 25 1.65 5.42 7.18
N ASN A 26 0.67 6.12 7.77
CA ASN A 26 0.13 5.87 9.11
C ASN A 26 -1.15 5.03 9.15
N ASP A 27 -1.51 4.33 8.06
CA ASP A 27 -2.62 3.39 8.10
C ASP A 27 -2.41 2.35 9.22
N THR A 28 -3.47 2.01 9.97
CA THR A 28 -3.44 0.86 10.88
C THR A 28 -3.30 -0.43 10.08
N SER A 29 -2.81 -1.52 10.67
CA SER A 29 -2.64 -2.79 9.95
C SER A 29 -3.96 -3.29 9.33
N LYS A 30 -5.06 -3.19 10.07
CA LYS A 30 -6.40 -3.53 9.56
C LYS A 30 -6.85 -2.60 8.42
N GLY A 31 -6.61 -1.30 8.56
CA GLY A 31 -6.95 -0.32 7.51
C GLY A 31 -6.13 -0.55 6.23
N ARG A 32 -4.84 -0.84 6.37
CA ARG A 32 -3.96 -1.16 5.25
C ARG A 32 -4.38 -2.44 4.56
N ALA A 33 -4.72 -3.49 5.30
CA ALA A 33 -5.22 -4.74 4.74
C ALA A 33 -6.46 -4.51 3.85
N ILE A 34 -7.45 -3.74 4.33
CA ILE A 34 -8.65 -3.41 3.55
C ILE A 34 -8.29 -2.66 2.26
N LYS A 35 -7.39 -1.67 2.36
CA LYS A 35 -6.96 -0.90 1.18
C LYS A 35 -6.18 -1.77 0.19
N LEU A 36 -5.34 -2.69 0.65
CA LEU A 36 -4.59 -3.62 -0.19
C LEU A 36 -5.55 -4.57 -0.91
N THR A 37 -6.54 -5.12 -0.21
CA THR A 37 -7.58 -5.95 -0.82
C THR A 37 -8.30 -5.18 -1.93
N ASN A 38 -8.73 -3.94 -1.67
CA ASN A 38 -9.43 -3.13 -2.67
C ASN A 38 -8.54 -2.81 -3.89
N TYR A 39 -7.29 -2.43 -3.64
CA TYR A 39 -6.34 -2.12 -4.72
C TYR A 39 -6.08 -3.33 -5.62
N ILE A 40 -5.77 -4.49 -5.02
CA ILE A 40 -5.48 -5.71 -5.77
C ILE A 40 -6.73 -6.21 -6.51
N ASP A 41 -7.90 -6.19 -5.86
CA ASP A 41 -9.16 -6.63 -6.49
C ASP A 41 -9.50 -5.76 -7.70
N LEU A 42 -9.43 -4.43 -7.57
CA LEU A 42 -9.65 -3.52 -8.71
C LEU A 42 -8.64 -3.75 -9.83
N HIS A 43 -7.35 -3.88 -9.51
CA HIS A 43 -6.32 -4.13 -10.52
C HIS A 43 -6.57 -5.45 -11.27
N LYS A 44 -6.95 -6.51 -10.57
CA LYS A 44 -7.29 -7.79 -11.20
C LYS A 44 -8.54 -7.71 -12.07
N ARG A 45 -9.58 -6.96 -11.65
CA ARG A 45 -10.81 -6.81 -12.43
C ARG A 45 -10.61 -6.01 -13.71
N GLN A 46 -9.78 -4.96 -13.66
CA GLN A 46 -9.58 -4.08 -14.81
C GLN A 46 -8.43 -4.53 -15.73
N PHE A 47 -7.37 -5.12 -15.16
CA PHE A 47 -6.14 -5.46 -15.90
C PHE A 47 -5.79 -6.96 -15.88
N GLY A 48 -6.53 -7.79 -15.13
CA GLY A 48 -6.32 -9.25 -15.10
C GLY A 48 -5.09 -9.72 -14.32
N THR A 49 -4.28 -8.81 -13.78
CA THR A 49 -2.99 -9.13 -13.14
C THR A 49 -2.90 -8.59 -11.71
N MET A 50 -1.90 -9.06 -10.96
CA MET A 50 -1.52 -8.46 -9.67
C MET A 50 -0.76 -7.15 -9.93
N PRO A 51 -0.97 -6.08 -9.15
CA PRO A 51 -0.14 -4.89 -9.28
C PRO A 51 1.31 -5.18 -8.90
N GLU A 52 2.24 -4.86 -9.82
CA GLU A 52 3.67 -5.15 -9.67
C GLU A 52 4.30 -4.44 -8.47
N ASP A 53 3.82 -3.26 -8.11
CA ASP A 53 4.35 -2.44 -7.02
C ASP A 53 3.66 -2.69 -5.67
N MET A 54 2.71 -3.63 -5.59
CA MET A 54 1.94 -3.90 -4.37
C MET A 54 2.82 -4.21 -3.16
N TYR A 55 3.96 -4.89 -3.36
CA TYR A 55 4.91 -5.22 -2.29
C TYR A 55 5.43 -3.99 -1.54
N ARG A 56 5.47 -2.82 -2.19
CA ARG A 56 5.91 -1.55 -1.57
C ARG A 56 4.90 -1.02 -0.54
N TYR A 57 3.67 -1.54 -0.55
CA TYR A 57 2.59 -1.11 0.33
C TYR A 57 2.35 -2.07 1.51
N VAL A 58 3.13 -3.16 1.60
CA VAL A 58 3.14 -4.05 2.78
C VAL A 58 4.33 -3.65 3.66
N ARG A 59 4.08 -3.20 4.90
CA ARG A 59 5.16 -2.84 5.84
C ARG A 59 5.56 -4.04 6.70
N THR A 60 4.56 -4.77 7.19
CA THR A 60 4.74 -5.98 8.00
C THR A 60 3.73 -7.03 7.55
N MET A 61 3.92 -8.28 7.97
CA MET A 61 2.95 -9.34 7.66
C MET A 61 1.55 -9.10 8.26
N THR A 62 1.41 -8.17 9.22
CA THR A 62 0.11 -7.77 9.76
C THR A 62 -0.74 -6.93 8.80
N ASP A 63 -0.11 -6.30 7.80
CA ASP A 63 -0.82 -5.55 6.75
C ASP A 63 -1.48 -6.50 5.72
N VAL A 64 -1.10 -7.79 5.71
CA VAL A 64 -1.52 -8.75 4.69
C VAL A 64 -2.93 -9.28 4.99
N PRO A 65 -3.91 -9.11 4.07
CA PRO A 65 -5.23 -9.69 4.21
C PRO A 65 -5.19 -11.22 4.32
N ILE A 66 -5.92 -11.78 5.28
CA ILE A 66 -5.95 -13.23 5.54
C ILE A 66 -6.37 -14.02 4.31
N THR A 67 -7.39 -13.53 3.59
CA THR A 67 -7.93 -14.16 2.38
C THR A 67 -6.93 -14.22 1.22
N MET A 68 -5.93 -13.33 1.19
CA MET A 68 -4.96 -13.20 0.10
C MET A 68 -3.54 -13.54 0.54
N LYS A 69 -3.37 -14.07 1.77
CA LYS A 69 -2.07 -14.28 2.41
C LYS A 69 -1.11 -15.10 1.56
N GLY A 70 -1.59 -16.21 0.99
CA GLY A 70 -0.74 -17.09 0.17
C GLY A 70 -0.20 -16.41 -1.09
N GLU A 71 -1.05 -15.65 -1.78
CA GLU A 71 -0.67 -14.96 -3.01
C GLU A 71 0.27 -13.78 -2.76
N ILE A 72 -0.08 -12.93 -1.77
CA ILE A 72 0.74 -11.78 -1.40
C ILE A 72 2.11 -12.26 -0.89
N THR A 73 2.16 -13.28 -0.04
CA THR A 73 3.45 -13.80 0.47
C THR A 73 4.36 -14.31 -0.65
N ARG A 74 3.81 -14.96 -1.69
CA ARG A 74 4.60 -15.35 -2.86
C ARG A 74 5.14 -14.13 -3.62
N HIS A 75 4.31 -13.11 -3.79
CA HIS A 75 4.71 -11.87 -4.44
C HIS A 75 5.81 -11.13 -3.67
N LEU A 76 5.72 -11.06 -2.33
CA LEU A 76 6.74 -10.45 -1.47
C LEU A 76 8.09 -11.17 -1.60
N LYS A 77 8.07 -12.52 -1.57
CA LYS A 77 9.28 -13.34 -1.74
C LYS A 77 9.96 -13.16 -3.09
N ALA A 78 9.21 -12.85 -4.13
CA ALA A 78 9.74 -12.58 -5.46
C ALA A 78 10.41 -11.20 -5.60
N HIS A 79 10.24 -10.29 -4.62
CA HIS A 79 10.65 -8.89 -4.72
C HIS A 79 11.66 -8.47 -3.62
N ASP A 80 12.45 -9.41 -3.08
CA ASP A 80 13.42 -9.17 -2.00
C ASP A 80 12.86 -8.33 -0.84
N TRP A 81 11.58 -8.51 -0.55
CA TRP A 81 10.87 -7.69 0.43
C TRP A 81 11.34 -8.01 1.85
N THR A 82 11.55 -6.96 2.64
CA THR A 82 11.87 -7.03 4.07
C THR A 82 10.88 -6.20 4.88
N GLU A 83 10.61 -6.62 6.11
CA GLU A 83 9.74 -5.85 7.00
C GLU A 83 10.29 -4.45 7.25
N ASN A 84 9.38 -3.48 7.35
CA ASN A 84 9.67 -2.09 7.61
C ASN A 84 8.80 -1.55 8.75
N THR A 85 9.29 -0.52 9.40
CA THR A 85 8.59 0.14 10.51
C THR A 85 7.48 1.05 10.01
N ILE A 86 6.47 1.27 10.86
CA ILE A 86 5.44 2.28 10.59
C ILE A 86 6.05 3.64 10.95
N PRO A 87 6.23 4.55 9.97
CA PRO A 87 6.89 5.83 10.22
C PRO A 87 5.98 6.79 10.98
N ASP A 88 6.59 7.81 11.59
CA ASP A 88 5.86 8.97 12.10
C ASP A 88 5.11 9.65 10.94
N PRO A 89 3.82 10.01 11.11
CA PRO A 89 3.04 10.64 10.05
C PRO A 89 3.52 12.04 9.65
N THR A 90 4.24 12.76 10.51
CA THR A 90 4.65 14.13 10.21
C THR A 90 5.97 14.19 9.44
N LEU A 91 6.01 15.03 8.41
CA LEU A 91 7.24 15.40 7.71
C LEU A 91 7.90 16.64 8.34
N LEU A 92 7.23 17.31 9.28
CA LEU A 92 7.73 18.52 9.90
C LEU A 92 8.54 18.17 11.15
N SER A 93 9.87 18.29 11.06
CA SER A 93 10.78 17.92 12.16
C SER A 93 10.46 18.64 13.48
N ARG A 94 9.91 19.86 13.42
CA ARG A 94 9.48 20.63 14.61
C ARG A 94 8.30 20.02 15.37
N GLN A 95 7.56 19.10 14.75
CA GLN A 95 6.40 18.42 15.34
C GLN A 95 6.72 17.01 15.83
N VAL A 96 7.91 16.49 15.50
CA VAL A 96 8.34 15.16 15.97
C VAL A 96 8.68 15.27 17.45
N LEU A 97 7.99 14.48 18.28
CA LEU A 97 8.30 14.38 19.70
C LEU A 97 9.72 13.78 19.84
N LYS A 98 10.67 14.59 20.31
CA LYS A 98 11.98 14.08 20.72
C LYS A 98 11.76 13.28 21.99
N LYS A 99 12.00 11.97 21.94
CA LYS A 99 12.12 11.18 23.17
C LYS A 99 13.34 11.71 23.93
N GLU A 100 13.14 12.28 25.10
CA GLU A 100 14.25 12.49 26.04
C GLU A 100 14.87 11.13 26.35
N ARG A 101 16.21 11.07 26.28
CA ARG A 101 16.98 9.86 26.54
C ARG A 101 17.13 9.63 28.04
#